data_AF-A0A496WM71-F1
#
_entry.id   AF-A0A496WM71-F1
#
_cell.length_a   1.000
_cell.length_b   1.000
_cell.length_c   1.000
_cell.angle_alpha   90.00
_cell.angle_beta   90.00
_cell.angle_gamma   90.00
#
_symmetry.space_group_name_H-M   'P 1'
#
loop_
_entity.id
_entity.type
_entity.pdbx_description
1 polymer ?
#
loop_
_entity_poly.entity_id
_entity_poly.type
_entity_poly.pdbx_seq_one_letter_code
_entity_poly.pdbx_strand_id
1 'polypeptide(L)' 'PGNSSKDLCLVNDLSQEILASMIGSARVVVTRHLQKWKQEKVISGSRGRWFLLDFQALQEKAEQLLRD' A
#
# COMPACT_ATOMS: atom_id res chain seq x y z
N PRO A 1 -3.46 10.66 27.55
CA PRO A 1 -4.13 10.94 26.25
C PRO A 1 -3.52 10.05 25.16
N GLY A 2 -4.11 8.87 24.94
CA GLY A 2 -3.58 7.85 24.03
C GLY A 2 -3.65 8.33 22.59
N ASN A 3 -2.50 8.33 21.91
CA ASN A 3 -2.39 8.63 20.50
C ASN A 3 -3.05 7.47 19.74
N SER A 4 -4.32 7.64 19.37
CA SER A 4 -5.07 6.68 18.58
C SER A 4 -4.43 6.62 17.21
N SER A 5 -3.51 5.68 17.00
CA SER A 5 -3.08 5.23 15.68
C SER A 5 -4.34 4.79 14.94
N LYS A 6 -4.97 5.74 14.24
CA LYS A 6 -6.02 5.44 13.28
C LYS A 6 -5.30 4.68 12.19
N ASP A 7 -5.49 3.37 12.16
CA ASP A 7 -5.14 2.56 11.01
C ASP A 7 -5.78 3.23 9.79
N LEU A 8 -4.95 3.97 9.04
CA LEU A 8 -5.37 4.62 7.81
C LEU A 8 -5.61 3.47 6.83
N CYS A 9 -6.87 3.07 6.71
CA CYS A 9 -7.30 2.08 5.74
C CYS A 9 -6.89 2.62 4.37
N LEU A 10 -5.89 2.00 3.78
CA LEU A 10 -5.34 2.48 2.54
C LEU A 10 -6.25 1.95 1.44
N VAL A 11 -6.70 2.87 0.59
CA VAL A 11 -7.37 2.55 -0.67
C VAL A 11 -8.74 1.88 -0.50
N ASN A 12 -9.67 2.39 0.33
CA ASN A 12 -11.11 2.04 0.31
C ASN A 12 -11.46 0.56 0.02
N ASP A 13 -10.77 -0.40 0.63
CA ASP A 13 -10.95 -1.84 0.37
C ASP A 13 -10.79 -2.27 -1.11
N LEU A 14 -10.00 -1.53 -1.89
CA LEU A 14 -9.71 -1.86 -3.28
C LEU A 14 -8.92 -3.17 -3.35
N SER A 15 -9.46 -4.11 -4.11
CA SER A 15 -8.83 -5.38 -4.36
C SER A 15 -7.59 -5.21 -5.27
N GLN A 16 -6.73 -6.21 -5.28
CA GLN A 16 -5.53 -6.23 -6.13
C GLN A 16 -5.88 -6.14 -7.62
N GLU A 17 -7.04 -6.67 -8.02
CA GLU A 17 -7.57 -6.60 -9.37
C GLU A 17 -7.95 -5.18 -9.76
N ILE A 18 -8.62 -4.44 -8.87
CA ILE A 18 -8.97 -3.04 -9.13
C ILE A 18 -7.69 -2.19 -9.21
N LEU A 19 -6.78 -2.38 -8.25
CA LEU A 19 -5.47 -1.72 -8.26
C LEU A 19 -4.72 -1.97 -9.56
N ALA A 20 -4.69 -3.23 -10.03
CA ALA A 20 -4.03 -3.61 -11.28
C ALA A 20 -4.67 -2.93 -12.49
N SER A 21 -6.02 -2.90 -12.55
CA SER A 21 -6.76 -2.21 -13.60
C SER A 21 -6.44 -0.71 -13.66
N MET A 22 -6.40 -0.03 -12.50
CA MET A 22 -6.14 1.41 -12.40
C MET A 22 -4.76 1.82 -12.92
N ILE A 23 -3.75 0.97 -12.74
CA ILE A 23 -2.37 1.26 -13.16
C ILE A 23 -1.98 0.56 -14.47
N GLY A 24 -2.93 -0.06 -15.17
CA GLY A 24 -2.66 -0.79 -16.41
C GLY A 24 -1.68 -1.95 -16.23
N SER A 25 -1.80 -2.69 -15.13
CA SER A 25 -0.87 -3.76 -14.75
C SER A 25 -1.60 -5.08 -14.50
N ALA A 26 -0.83 -6.13 -14.20
CA ALA A 26 -1.34 -7.43 -13.84
C ALA A 26 -1.48 -7.60 -12.32
N ARG A 27 -2.50 -8.34 -11.86
CA ARG A 27 -2.71 -8.66 -10.44
C ARG A 27 -1.44 -9.19 -9.76
N VAL A 28 -0.70 -10.06 -10.44
CA VAL A 28 0.53 -10.67 -9.90
C VAL A 28 1.64 -9.64 -9.63
N VAL A 29 1.73 -8.60 -10.47
CA VAL A 29 2.69 -7.50 -10.30
C VAL A 29 2.30 -6.65 -9.10
N VAL A 30 1.04 -6.21 -9.02
CA VAL A 30 0.51 -5.48 -7.86
C VAL A 30 0.70 -6.26 -6.57
N THR A 31 0.40 -7.56 -6.58
CA THR A 31 0.60 -8.42 -5.41
C THR A 31 2.05 -8.45 -4.96
N ARG A 32 3.00 -8.54 -5.91
CA ARG A 32 4.43 -8.51 -5.61
C ARG A 32 4.86 -7.20 -4.96
N HIS A 33 4.36 -6.06 -5.45
CA HIS A 33 4.62 -4.75 -4.83
C HIS A 33 4.06 -4.66 -3.41
N LEU A 34 2.80 -5.06 -3.20
CA LEU A 34 2.17 -5.05 -1.88
C LEU A 34 2.91 -5.97 -0.89
N GLN A 35 3.36 -7.15 -1.32
CA GLN A 35 4.16 -8.04 -0.48
C GLN A 35 5.52 -7.43 -0.13
N LYS A 36 6.19 -6.77 -1.08
CA LYS A 36 7.44 -6.04 -0.80
C LYS A 36 7.23 -4.95 0.24
N TRP A 37 6.20 -4.11 0.08
CA TRP A 37 5.88 -3.06 1.06
C TRP A 37 5.45 -3.62 2.41
N LYS A 38 4.83 -4.80 2.45
CA LYS A 38 4.53 -5.52 3.69
C LYS A 38 5.81 -5.98 4.41
N GLN A 39 6.79 -6.51 3.67
CA GLN A 39 8.09 -6.89 4.24
C GLN A 39 8.86 -5.68 4.78
N GLU A 40 8.76 -4.54 4.07
CA GLU A 40 9.35 -3.26 4.47
C GLU A 40 8.58 -2.57 5.62
N LYS A 41 7.52 -3.20 6.14
CA LYS A 41 6.65 -2.66 7.20
C LYS A 41 5.99 -1.31 6.87
N VAL A 42 5.86 -0.99 5.58
CA VAL A 42 5.15 0.21 5.10
C VAL A 42 3.65 -0.02 5.13
N ILE A 43 3.19 -1.22 4.78
CA ILE A 43 1.77 -1.60 4.82
C ILE A 43 1.54 -2.90 5.59
N SER A 44 0.31 -3.10 6.04
CA SER A 44 -0.19 -4.37 6.56
C SER A 44 -1.32 -4.89 5.68
N GLY A 45 -1.50 -6.20 5.62
CA GLY A 45 -2.55 -6.84 4.83
C GLY A 45 -3.31 -7.89 5.65
N SER A 46 -4.64 -7.78 5.70
CA SER A 46 -5.52 -8.75 6.37
C SER A 46 -6.87 -8.88 5.64
N ARG A 47 -7.30 -10.12 5.37
CA ARG A 47 -8.59 -10.44 4.71
C ARG A 47 -8.86 -9.65 3.41
N GLY A 48 -7.84 -9.45 2.59
CA GLY A 48 -7.96 -8.71 1.33
C GLY A 48 -7.93 -7.18 1.47
N ARG A 49 -7.78 -6.67 2.69
CA ARG A 49 -7.66 -5.24 2.99
C ARG A 49 -6.21 -4.87 3.28
N TRP A 50 -5.85 -3.64 2.93
CA TRP A 50 -4.51 -3.08 3.14
C TRP A 50 -4.58 -1.86 4.04
N PHE A 51 -3.65 -1.79 4.98
CA PHE A 51 -3.55 -0.71 5.97
C PHE A 51 -2.19 -0.04 5.83
N LEU A 52 -2.15 1.28 5.86
CA LEU A 52 -0.90 2.02 5.92
C LEU A 52 -0.35 1.98 7.34
N LEU A 53 0.89 1.54 7.49
CA LEU A 53 1.60 1.61 8.75
C LEU A 53 2.48 2.86 8.81
N ASP A 54 3.08 3.23 7.67
CA ASP A 54 4.00 4.35 7.58
C ASP A 54 3.72 5.19 6.32
N PHE A 55 3.03 6.32 6.53
CA PHE A 55 2.71 7.25 5.45
C PHE A 55 3.95 7.97 4.91
N GLN A 56 4.91 8.29 5.78
CA GLN A 56 6.12 9.00 5.36
C GLN A 56 6.99 8.12 4.47
N ALA A 57 7.21 6.86 4.86
CA ALA A 57 7.97 5.92 4.05
C ALA A 57 7.31 5.65 2.68
N LEU A 58 5.97 5.66 2.61
CA LEU A 58 5.25 5.53 1.34
C LEU A 58 5.44 6.78 0.46
N GLN A 59 5.36 7.97 1.05
CA GLN A 59 5.55 9.24 0.33
C GLN A 59 6.97 9.34 -0.25
N GLU A 60 7.99 9.02 0.55
CA GLU A 60 9.39 9.05 0.09
C GLU A 60 9.63 8.10 -1.11
N LYS A 61 9.04 6.90 -1.07
CA LYS A 61 9.10 5.94 -2.19
C LYS A 61 8.38 6.46 -3.45
N ALA A 62 7.23 7.09 -3.28
CA ALA A 62 6.49 7.67 -4.40
C ALA A 62 7.25 8.85 -5.03
N GLU A 63 7.86 9.70 -4.21
CA GLU A 63 8.70 10.80 -4.70
C GLU A 63 9.96 10.33 -5.40
N GLN A 64 10.59 9.24 -4.94
CA GLN A 64 11.72 8.62 -5.65
C GLN A 64 11.31 8.16 -7.06
N LEU A 65 10.17 7.46 -7.17
CA LEU A 65 9.64 6.99 -8.45
C LEU A 65 9.27 8.10 -9.44
N LEU A 66 8.98 9.32 -8.97
CA LEU A 66 8.67 10.48 -9.82
C LEU A 66 9.91 11.27 -10.26
N ARG A 67 11.06 11.01 -9.63
CA ARG A 67 12.34 11.66 -9.97
C ARG A 67 13.17 10.85 -10.97
N ASP A 68 12.86 9.56 -11.13
CA ASP A 68 13.43 8.63 -12.11
C ASP A 68 12.62 8.59 -13.41
#